data_AF-A0A345E007-F1
#
_entry.id   AF-A0A345E007-F1
#
_cell.length_a   1.000
_cell.length_b   1.000
_cell.length_c   1.000
_cell.angle_alpha   90.00
_cell.angle_beta   90.00
_cell.angle_gamma   90.00
#
_symmetry.space_group_name_H-M   'P 1'
#
loop_
_entity.id
_entity.type
_entity.pdbx_description
1 polymer ?
#
loop_
_entity_poly.entity_id
_entity_poly.type
_entity_poly.pdbx_seq_one_letter_code
_entity_poly.pdbx_strand_id
1 'polypeptide(L)' 'MADRTVVDLIEDWQTGFFVVVGSAVVGVLVGLALRSVAGPPGFVLGIVGGAILGFLAYSYVRYGR' A
#
# COMPACT_ATOMS: atom_id res chain seq x y z
N MET A 1 13.00 -13.55 24.96
CA MET A 1 11.80 -13.07 24.26
C MET A 1 11.04 -12.25 25.27
N ALA A 2 10.92 -10.93 25.07
CA ALA A 2 10.10 -10.12 25.96
C ALA A 2 8.64 -10.53 25.82
N ASP A 3 7.89 -10.56 26.91
CA ASP A 3 6.44 -10.78 26.88
C ASP A 3 5.80 -9.69 26.01
N ARG A 4 5.46 -10.04 24.77
CA ARG A 4 4.71 -9.16 23.89
C ARG A 4 3.29 -9.07 24.43
N THR A 5 2.82 -7.86 24.66
CA THR A 5 1.45 -7.66 25.12
C THR A 5 0.47 -7.90 23.97
N VAL A 6 -0.79 -8.17 24.31
CA VAL A 6 -1.87 -8.26 23.32
C VAL A 6 -2.01 -6.95 22.54
N VAL A 7 -1.70 -5.82 23.17
CA VAL A 7 -1.73 -4.49 22.55
C VAL A 7 -0.69 -4.39 21.44
N ASP A 8 0.56 -4.81 21.69
CA ASP A 8 1.63 -4.79 20.67
C ASP A 8 1.27 -5.62 19.43
N LEU A 9 0.54 -6.72 19.63
CA LEU A 9 0.09 -7.56 18.53
C LEU A 9 -0.99 -6.87 17.70
N ILE A 10 -1.93 -6.19 18.35
CA ILE A 10 -3.01 -5.46 17.69
C ILE A 10 -2.43 -4.28 16.89
N GLU A 11 -1.48 -3.53 17.45
CA GLU A 11 -0.86 -2.39 16.78
C GLU A 11 -0.10 -2.80 15.51
N ASP A 12 0.66 -3.90 15.55
CA ASP A 12 1.33 -4.46 14.38
C ASP A 12 0.31 -4.87 13.30
N TRP A 13 -0.77 -5.53 13.71
CA TRP A 13 -1.81 -5.95 12.79
C TRP A 13 -2.54 -4.76 12.15
N GLN A 14 -2.88 -3.75 12.94
CA GLN A 14 -3.50 -2.51 12.44
C GLN A 14 -2.57 -1.79 11.46
N THR A 15 -1.28 -1.69 11.79
CA THR A 15 -0.29 -1.11 10.88
C THR A 15 -0.27 -1.86 9.56
N GLY A 16 -0.17 -3.19 9.59
CA GLY A 16 -0.22 -4.03 8.39
C GLY A 16 -1.50 -3.84 7.58
N PHE A 17 -2.66 -3.80 8.25
CA PHE A 17 -3.96 -3.55 7.63
C PHE A 17 -4.00 -2.21 6.90
N PHE A 18 -3.58 -1.12 7.55
CA PHE A 18 -3.57 0.22 6.94
C PHE A 18 -2.59 0.32 5.77
N VAL A 19 -1.46 -0.39 5.82
CA VAL A 19 -0.54 -0.45 4.68
C VAL A 19 -1.18 -1.10 3.47
N VAL A 20 -1.87 -2.23 3.66
CA VAL A 20 -2.56 -2.93 2.56
C VAL A 20 -3.68 -2.06 1.99
N VAL A 21 -4.54 -1.49 2.84
CA VAL A 21 -5.63 -0.62 2.40
C VAL A 21 -5.09 0.63 1.73
N GLY A 22 -4.09 1.29 2.32
CA GLY A 22 -3.45 2.48 1.75
C GLY A 22 -2.83 2.19 0.38
N SER A 23 -2.14 1.05 0.24
CA SER A 23 -1.57 0.62 -1.05
C SER A 23 -2.66 0.37 -2.09
N ALA A 24 -3.78 -0.25 -1.70
CA ALA A 24 -4.91 -0.45 -2.60
C ALA A 24 -5.53 0.89 -3.05
N VAL A 25 -5.69 1.85 -2.13
CA VAL A 25 -6.17 3.20 -2.46
C VAL A 25 -5.23 3.90 -3.43
N VAL A 26 -3.91 3.89 -3.16
CA VAL A 26 -2.91 4.46 -4.08
C VAL A 26 -2.99 3.79 -5.45
N GLY A 27 -3.08 2.47 -5.49
CA GLY A 27 -3.28 1.72 -6.73
C GLY A 27 -4.50 2.21 -7.51
N VAL A 28 -5.67 2.30 -6.88
CA VAL A 28 -6.89 2.79 -7.54
C VAL A 28 -6.71 4.21 -8.07
N LEU A 29 -6.11 5.12 -7.30
CA LEU A 29 -5.87 6.50 -7.72
C LEU A 29 -4.95 6.57 -8.94
N VAL A 30 -3.85 5.81 -8.92
CA VAL A 30 -2.90 5.72 -10.05
C VAL A 30 -3.55 5.07 -11.26
N GLY A 31 -4.34 4.02 -11.06
CA GLY A 31 -5.14 3.38 -12.11
C GLY A 31 -6.10 4.37 -12.77
N LEU A 32 -6.85 5.15 -11.99
CA LEU A 32 -7.75 6.18 -12.51
C LEU A 32 -6.98 7.24 -13.32
N ALA A 33 -5.81 7.66 -12.85
CA ALA A 33 -4.96 8.59 -13.57
C ALA A 33 -4.40 8.01 -14.89
N LEU A 34 -4.00 6.74 -14.90
CA LEU A 34 -3.47 6.10 -16.12
C LEU A 34 -4.56 5.70 -17.11
N ARG A 35 -5.79 5.50 -16.65
CA ARG A 35 -6.94 5.22 -17.52
C ARG A 35 -7.17 6.31 -18.56
N SER A 36 -6.95 7.58 -18.21
CA SER A 36 -7.14 8.70 -19.15
C SER A 36 -6.07 8.73 -20.25
N VAL A 37 -4.94 8.05 -20.07
CA VAL A 37 -3.83 8.04 -21.03
C VAL A 37 -3.85 6.78 -21.89
N ALA A 38 -4.06 5.60 -21.28
CA ALA A 38 -3.91 4.31 -21.94
C ALA A 38 -5.19 3.45 -21.90
N GLY A 39 -6.34 4.03 -21.56
CA GLY A 39 -7.62 3.34 -21.55
C GLY A 39 -7.72 2.22 -20.48
N PRO A 40 -8.55 1.19 -20.72
CA PRO A 40 -8.73 0.09 -19.77
C PRO A 40 -7.44 -0.65 -19.35
N PRO A 41 -6.48 -0.94 -20.26
CA PRO A 41 -5.20 -1.53 -19.85
C PRO A 41 -4.40 -0.64 -18.90
N GLY A 42 -4.40 0.68 -19.12
CA GLY A 42 -3.74 1.65 -18.25
C GLY A 42 -4.31 1.64 -16.83
N PHE A 43 -5.61 1.42 -16.68
CA PHE A 43 -6.25 1.29 -15.37
C PHE A 43 -5.72 0.09 -14.59
N VAL A 44 -5.67 -1.09 -15.22
CA VAL A 44 -5.23 -2.34 -14.58
C VAL A 44 -3.75 -2.26 -14.20
N LEU A 45 -2.90 -1.81 -15.14
CA LEU A 45 -1.47 -1.66 -14.89
C LEU A 45 -1.19 -0.59 -13.83
N GLY A 46 -1.98 0.50 -13.83
CA GLY A 46 -1.87 1.56 -12.83
C GLY A 46 -2.28 1.11 -11.43
N ILE A 47 -3.29 0.24 -11.29
CA ILE A 47 -3.64 -0.35 -10.00
C ILE A 47 -2.49 -1.17 -9.44
N VAL A 48 -1.97 -2.10 -10.23
CA VAL A 48 -0.90 -3.01 -9.77
C VAL A 48 0.37 -2.21 -9.48
N GLY A 49 0.79 -1.36 -10.41
CA GLY A 49 1.98 -0.53 -10.26
C GLY A 49 1.85 0.47 -9.10
N GLY A 50 0.72 1.16 -8.98
CA GLY A 50 0.47 2.12 -7.91
C GLY A 50 0.44 1.46 -6.53
N ALA A 51 -0.16 0.28 -6.40
CA ALA A 51 -0.17 -0.45 -5.14
C ALA A 51 1.22 -0.91 -4.72
N ILE A 52 2.01 -1.46 -5.66
CA ILE A 52 3.40 -1.87 -5.40
C ILE A 52 4.23 -0.66 -4.99
N LEU A 53 4.15 0.46 -5.73
CA LEU A 53 4.89 1.67 -5.43
C LEU A 53 4.46 2.31 -4.10
N GLY A 54 3.16 2.31 -3.79
CA GLY A 54 2.64 2.78 -2.51
C GLY A 54 3.18 1.96 -1.34
N PHE A 55 3.17 0.63 -1.46
CA PHE A 55 3.76 -0.27 -0.47
C PHE A 55 5.25 -0.01 -0.28
N LEU A 56 6.01 0.08 -1.38
CA LEU A 56 7.45 0.32 -1.35
C LEU A 56 7.79 1.69 -0.74
N ALA A 57 7.04 2.73 -1.11
CA ALA A 57 7.23 4.07 -0.57
C ALA A 57 7.00 4.11 0.94
N TYR A 58 5.89 3.51 1.42
CA TYR A 58 5.65 3.40 2.86
C TYR A 58 6.75 2.60 3.56
N SER A 59 7.13 1.45 3.00
CA SER A 59 8.16 0.58 3.58
C SER A 59 9.51 1.28 3.67
N TYR A 60 9.89 2.03 2.62
CA TYR A 60 11.10 2.84 2.62
C TYR A 60 11.07 3.91 3.71
N VAL A 61 9.95 4.63 3.84
CA VAL A 61 9.79 5.66 4.89
C VAL A 61 9.85 5.07 6.29
N ARG A 62 9.27 3.88 6.50
CA ARG A 62 9.14 3.26 7.82
C ARG A 62 10.39 2.50 8.28
N TYR A 63 11.10 1.85 7.35
CA TYR A 63 12.19 0.90 7.65
C TYR A 63 13.52 1.23 6.97
N GLY A 64 13.52 2.05 5.92
CA GLY A 64 14.71 2.37 5.12
C GLY A 64 15.37 3.72 5.44
N ARG A 65 14.75 4.50 6.34
CA ARG A 65 15.34 5.66 7.03
C ARG A 65 15.80 5.26 8.41
#